data_AF-A0A536SCQ7-F1
#
_entry.id   AF-A0A536SCQ7-F1
#
_cell.length_a   1.000
_cell.length_b   1.000
_cell.length_c   1.000
_cell.angle_alpha   90.00
_cell.angle_beta   90.00
_cell.angle_gamma   90.00
#
_symmetry.space_group_name_H-M   'P 1'
#
loop_
_entity.id
_entity.type
_entity.pdbx_description
1 polymer ?
#
loop_
_entity_poly.entity_id
_entity_poly.type
_entity_poly.pdbx_seq_one_letter_code
_entity_poly.pdbx_strand_id
1 'polypeptide(L)'
;MSANPAAKNPRAIAEALASARDSGKLTSSGQLLRQKNFTGLSMRLPVYRPGMPVATVEQRRAAYLGSAGSGFRVKELMRGVLDDHALEVMRFKLYEAGPAENEAGPAENYATARQPVSADHLLFDSNELFNKTAGTAVDASNEDSSFKTVLPIEVAGRIWEIHFRTPTKAIIDRTDLMLPWLTLAGGL
;
A
#
# COMPACT_ATOMS: atom_id res chain seq x y z
N MET A 1 -20.64 -15.86 -14.40
CA MET A 1 -20.21 -15.02 -13.27
C MET A 1 -19.66 -15.96 -12.21
N SER A 2 -18.33 -16.21 -12.19
CA SER A 2 -17.75 -17.11 -11.18
C SER A 2 -17.51 -16.28 -9.91
N ALA A 3 -18.40 -16.41 -8.94
CA ALA A 3 -18.17 -15.89 -7.60
C ALA A 3 -17.08 -16.76 -6.95
N ASN A 4 -16.00 -16.14 -6.48
CA ASN A 4 -14.96 -16.85 -5.74
C ASN A 4 -15.54 -17.24 -4.36
N PRO A 5 -15.72 -18.54 -4.04
CA PRO A 5 -16.32 -18.98 -2.78
C PRO A 5 -15.48 -18.61 -1.54
N ALA A 6 -14.23 -18.16 -1.71
CA ALA A 6 -13.38 -17.65 -0.63
C ALA A 6 -13.62 -16.14 -0.30
N ALA A 7 -14.66 -15.53 -0.87
CA ALA A 7 -14.94 -14.11 -0.69
C ALA A 7 -15.49 -13.79 0.72
N LYS A 8 -14.64 -13.36 1.66
CA LYS A 8 -15.05 -12.84 2.98
C LYS A 8 -16.04 -11.66 2.91
N ASN A 9 -16.00 -10.83 1.85
CA ASN A 9 -16.93 -9.70 1.70
C ASN A 9 -17.50 -9.61 0.27
N PRO A 10 -18.59 -10.34 -0.04
CA PRO A 10 -19.18 -10.36 -1.38
C PRO A 10 -19.80 -9.01 -1.79
N ARG A 11 -20.25 -8.21 -0.82
CA ARG A 11 -20.83 -6.88 -1.07
C ARG A 11 -19.78 -5.91 -1.60
N ALA A 12 -18.62 -5.83 -0.95
CA ALA A 12 -17.51 -4.99 -1.40
C ALA A 12 -17.03 -5.36 -2.81
N ILE A 13 -17.08 -6.65 -3.18
CA ILE A 13 -16.77 -7.10 -4.54
C ILE A 13 -17.82 -6.61 -5.53
N ALA A 14 -19.11 -6.72 -5.21
CA ALA A 14 -20.18 -6.26 -6.08
C ALA A 14 -20.14 -4.73 -6.30
N GLU A 15 -19.89 -3.96 -5.24
CA GLU A 15 -19.73 -2.51 -5.30
C GLU A 15 -18.51 -2.12 -6.15
N ALA A 16 -17.37 -2.79 -5.96
CA ALA A 16 -16.18 -2.58 -6.79
C ALA A 16 -16.44 -2.90 -8.28
N LEU A 17 -17.21 -3.95 -8.59
CA LEU A 17 -17.59 -4.28 -9.96
C LEU A 17 -18.53 -3.23 -10.57
N ALA A 18 -19.49 -2.72 -9.80
CA ALA A 18 -20.38 -1.66 -10.24
C ALA A 18 -19.62 -0.36 -10.50
N SER A 19 -18.73 0.03 -9.58
CA SER A 19 -17.86 1.20 -9.73
C SER A 19 -16.93 1.06 -10.94
N ALA A 20 -16.30 -0.11 -11.13
CA ALA A 20 -15.48 -0.38 -12.31
C ALA A 20 -16.30 -0.22 -13.61
N ARG A 21 -17.48 -0.85 -13.68
CA ARG A 21 -18.39 -0.75 -14.83
C ARG A 21 -18.78 0.70 -15.12
N ASP A 22 -19.12 1.47 -14.11
CA ASP A 22 -19.67 2.82 -14.28
C ASP A 22 -18.57 3.86 -14.53
N SER A 23 -17.34 3.64 -14.07
CA SER A 23 -16.20 4.54 -14.27
C SER A 23 -15.33 4.21 -15.50
N GLY A 24 -15.29 2.95 -15.94
CA GLY A 24 -14.36 2.49 -16.97
C GLY A 24 -12.92 2.30 -16.48
N LYS A 25 -12.65 2.49 -15.18
CA LYS A 25 -11.30 2.47 -14.60
C LYS A 25 -10.96 1.10 -13.99
N LEU A 26 -9.67 0.90 -13.71
CA LEU A 26 -9.18 -0.23 -12.90
C LEU A 26 -9.65 -0.07 -11.45
N THR A 27 -10.23 -1.11 -10.86
CA THR A 27 -10.76 -1.07 -9.49
C THR A 27 -10.37 -2.30 -8.69
N SER A 28 -10.18 -2.14 -7.38
CA SER A 28 -10.06 -3.23 -6.41
C SER A 28 -11.16 -3.16 -5.34
N SER A 29 -11.62 -4.34 -4.89
CA SER A 29 -12.54 -4.43 -3.74
C SER A 29 -11.86 -4.26 -2.38
N GLY A 30 -10.52 -4.17 -2.35
CA GLY A 30 -9.73 -4.15 -1.10
C GLY A 30 -9.68 -5.50 -0.40
N GLN A 31 -10.41 -6.50 -0.88
CA GLN A 31 -10.38 -7.81 -0.30
C GLN A 31 -9.05 -8.51 -0.61
N LEU A 32 -8.32 -8.85 0.44
CA LEU A 32 -7.06 -9.59 0.35
C LEU A 32 -7.29 -11.04 -0.02
N LEU A 33 -6.53 -11.48 -1.02
CA LEU A 33 -6.34 -12.87 -1.39
C LEU A 33 -5.27 -13.43 -0.46
N ARG A 34 -5.68 -14.07 0.63
CA ARG A 34 -4.76 -14.76 1.55
C ARG A 34 -4.65 -16.22 1.14
N GLN A 35 -3.46 -16.64 0.73
CA GLN A 35 -3.07 -18.04 0.58
C GLN A 35 -1.91 -18.36 1.51
N LYS A 36 -1.64 -19.66 1.75
CA LYS A 36 -0.65 -20.12 2.75
C LYS A 36 0.71 -19.41 2.67
N ASN A 37 1.14 -19.01 1.46
CA ASN A 37 2.47 -18.45 1.22
C ASN A 37 2.46 -17.03 0.62
N PHE A 38 1.29 -16.40 0.46
CA PHE A 38 1.25 -15.00 0.01
C PHE A 38 -0.04 -14.28 0.37
N THR A 39 0.10 -12.97 0.58
CA THR A 39 -1.00 -12.00 0.55
C THR A 39 -0.99 -11.31 -0.81
N GLY A 40 -2.14 -11.36 -1.48
CA GLY A 40 -2.34 -10.72 -2.77
C GLY A 40 -3.59 -9.86 -2.78
N LEU A 41 -3.75 -9.08 -3.85
CA LEU A 41 -4.89 -8.22 -4.07
C LEU A 41 -5.48 -8.51 -5.45
N SER A 42 -6.81 -8.50 -5.54
CA SER A 42 -7.50 -8.63 -6.83
C SER A 42 -7.78 -7.24 -7.39
N MET A 43 -7.37 -7.00 -8.64
CA MET A 43 -7.74 -5.82 -9.41
C MET A 43 -8.52 -6.25 -10.64
N ARG A 44 -9.47 -5.43 -11.08
CA ARG A 44 -10.38 -5.74 -12.17
C ARG A 44 -10.59 -4.54 -13.09
N LEU A 45 -10.68 -4.82 -14.38
CA LEU A 45 -10.98 -3.86 -15.43
C LEU A 45 -12.30 -4.25 -16.11
N PRO A 46 -13.23 -3.30 -16.35
CA PRO A 46 -14.46 -3.58 -17.08
C PRO A 46 -14.16 -3.86 -18.55
N VAL A 47 -14.93 -4.77 -19.14
CA VAL A 47 -14.87 -5.11 -20.56
C VAL A 47 -16.21 -4.76 -21.18
N TYR A 48 -16.17 -3.95 -22.23
CA TYR A 48 -17.35 -3.50 -22.96
C TYR A 48 -17.42 -4.16 -24.35
N ARG A 49 -18.62 -4.19 -24.92
CA ARG A 49 -18.86 -4.67 -26.29
C ARG A 49 -18.09 -3.81 -27.29
N PRO A 50 -17.31 -4.41 -28.21
CA PRO A 50 -16.68 -3.68 -29.30
C PRO A 50 -17.73 -2.92 -30.13
N GLY A 51 -17.43 -1.67 -30.48
CA GLY A 51 -18.30 -0.84 -31.32
C GLY A 51 -19.48 -0.16 -30.60
N MET A 52 -19.67 -0.39 -29.30
CA MET A 52 -20.66 0.36 -28.51
C MET A 52 -20.05 1.62 -27.87
N PRO A 53 -20.82 2.72 -27.75
CA PRO A 53 -20.36 3.92 -27.09
C PRO A 53 -20.15 3.67 -25.58
N VAL A 54 -19.19 4.37 -24.97
CA VAL A 54 -18.79 4.21 -23.55
C VAL A 54 -18.49 5.55 -22.86
N ALA A 55 -18.96 6.66 -23.43
CA ALA A 55 -18.67 8.00 -22.90
C ALA A 55 -19.47 8.31 -21.62
N THR A 56 -20.73 7.87 -21.55
CA THR A 56 -21.59 8.07 -20.37
C THR A 56 -21.72 6.81 -19.52
N VAL A 57 -22.21 6.96 -18.29
CA VAL A 57 -22.47 5.82 -17.39
C VAL A 57 -23.52 4.88 -17.98
N GLU A 58 -24.58 5.44 -18.58
CA GLU A 58 -25.68 4.69 -19.20
C GLU A 58 -25.16 3.87 -20.39
N GLN A 59 -24.32 4.48 -21.22
CA GLN A 59 -23.66 3.82 -22.34
C GLN A 59 -22.77 2.67 -21.87
N ARG A 60 -21.92 2.90 -20.85
CA ARG A 60 -21.08 1.86 -20.25
C ARG A 60 -21.88 0.70 -19.68
N ARG A 61 -23.00 0.99 -18.99
CA ARG A 61 -23.91 -0.03 -18.45
C ARG A 61 -24.53 -0.88 -19.57
N ALA A 62 -24.97 -0.26 -20.65
CA ALA A 62 -25.54 -0.97 -21.80
C ALA A 62 -24.50 -1.80 -22.58
N ALA A 63 -23.26 -1.31 -22.63
CA ALA A 63 -22.16 -1.97 -23.33
C ALA A 63 -21.43 -3.04 -22.49
N TYR A 64 -21.70 -3.16 -21.19
CA TYR A 64 -20.92 -4.02 -20.28
C TYR A 64 -21.07 -5.52 -20.59
N LEU A 65 -19.94 -6.20 -20.83
CA LEU A 65 -19.88 -7.66 -21.01
C LEU A 65 -19.50 -8.39 -19.71
N GLY A 66 -18.70 -7.75 -18.87
CA GLY A 66 -18.12 -8.36 -17.69
C GLY A 66 -16.82 -7.65 -17.30
N SER A 67 -16.00 -8.31 -16.48
CA SER A 67 -14.71 -7.77 -16.07
C SER A 67 -13.60 -8.80 -16.20
N ALA A 68 -12.45 -8.35 -16.69
CA ALA A 68 -11.20 -9.09 -16.60
C ALA A 68 -10.55 -8.76 -15.24
N GLY A 69 -9.98 -9.74 -14.57
CA GLY A 69 -9.32 -9.53 -13.28
C GLY A 69 -8.00 -10.26 -13.19
N SER A 70 -7.08 -9.70 -12.41
CA SER A 70 -5.80 -10.32 -12.08
C SER A 70 -5.52 -10.20 -10.59
N GLY A 71 -4.93 -11.26 -10.03
CA GLY A 71 -4.43 -11.28 -8.67
C GLY A 71 -2.96 -10.87 -8.66
N PHE A 72 -2.64 -9.84 -7.89
CA PHE A 72 -1.29 -9.34 -7.73
C PHE A 72 -0.71 -9.77 -6.40
N ARG A 73 0.50 -10.34 -6.41
CA ARG A 73 1.28 -10.62 -5.20
C ARG A 73 1.95 -9.32 -4.76
N VAL A 74 1.54 -8.79 -3.61
CA VAL A 74 2.04 -7.50 -3.12
C VAL A 74 3.56 -7.55 -2.94
N LYS A 75 4.09 -8.66 -2.40
CA LYS A 75 5.54 -8.89 -2.26
C LYS A 75 6.32 -8.70 -3.58
N GLU A 76 5.82 -9.24 -4.69
CA GLU A 76 6.50 -9.15 -5.99
C GLU A 76 6.41 -7.74 -6.58
N LEU A 77 5.29 -7.04 -6.35
CA LEU A 77 5.17 -5.63 -6.73
C LEU A 77 6.20 -4.77 -5.99
N MET A 78 6.30 -4.95 -4.67
CA MET A 78 7.23 -4.17 -3.85
C MET A 78 8.69 -4.47 -4.17
N ARG A 79 9.03 -5.74 -4.46
CA ARG A 79 10.40 -6.11 -4.86
C ARG A 79 10.84 -5.41 -6.16
N GLY A 80 9.92 -5.10 -7.07
CA GLY A 80 10.25 -4.39 -8.30
C GLY A 80 10.37 -2.87 -8.15
N VAL A 81 9.90 -2.30 -7.04
CA VAL A 81 9.86 -0.85 -6.78
C VAL A 81 10.94 -0.41 -5.79
N LEU A 82 11.30 -1.28 -4.84
CA LEU A 82 12.25 -0.97 -3.78
C LEU A 82 13.68 -1.27 -4.24
N ASP A 83 14.59 -0.33 -3.95
CA ASP A 83 16.03 -0.51 -4.11
C ASP A 83 16.60 -1.33 -2.94
N ASP A 84 17.50 -2.28 -3.23
CA ASP A 84 18.08 -3.18 -2.25
C ASP A 84 18.81 -2.39 -1.15
N HIS A 85 19.50 -1.30 -1.50
CA HIS A 85 20.19 -0.45 -0.53
C HIS A 85 19.22 0.29 0.41
N ALA A 86 18.07 0.73 -0.11
CA ALA A 86 17.05 1.40 0.70
C ALA A 86 16.43 0.43 1.72
N LEU A 87 16.30 -0.85 1.37
CA LEU A 87 15.79 -1.89 2.26
C LEU A 87 16.72 -2.13 3.47
N GLU A 88 18.04 -1.98 3.32
CA GLU A 88 19.01 -2.22 4.41
C GLU A 88 18.92 -1.16 5.52
N VAL A 89 18.63 0.09 5.15
CA VAL A 89 18.67 1.24 6.07
C VAL A 89 17.28 1.65 6.57
N MET A 90 16.22 1.25 5.86
CA MET A 90 14.86 1.70 6.11
C MET A 90 13.87 0.53 6.10
N ARG A 91 12.94 0.57 7.05
CA ARG A 91 11.82 -0.38 7.11
C ARG A 91 10.60 0.21 6.43
N PHE A 92 9.93 -0.62 5.65
CA PHE A 92 8.72 -0.26 4.91
C PHE A 92 7.59 -1.19 5.30
N LYS A 93 6.43 -0.63 5.60
CA LYS A 93 5.18 -1.38 5.73
C LYS A 93 4.12 -0.77 4.84
N LEU A 94 3.38 -1.61 4.13
CA LEU A 94 2.30 -1.18 3.25
C LEU A 94 0.96 -1.58 3.86
N TYR A 95 0.03 -0.66 3.94
CA TYR A 95 -1.30 -0.88 4.50
C TYR A 95 -2.41 -0.49 3.52
N GLU A 96 -3.55 -1.17 3.60
CA GLU A 96 -4.78 -0.81 2.90
C GLU A 96 -5.60 0.15 3.77
N ALA A 97 -5.83 1.37 3.28
CA ALA A 97 -6.44 2.47 4.04
C ALA A 97 -7.89 2.79 3.60
N GLY A 98 -8.48 1.99 2.71
CA GLY A 98 -9.87 2.12 2.29
C GLY A 98 -10.06 2.62 0.84
N PRO A 99 -11.31 2.89 0.43
CA PRO A 99 -11.64 3.47 -0.88
C PRO A 99 -11.04 4.87 -1.05
N ALA A 100 -10.65 5.23 -2.28
CA ALA A 100 -10.14 6.57 -2.59
C ALA A 100 -11.23 7.64 -2.71
N GLU A 101 -12.44 7.21 -3.09
CA GLU A 101 -13.64 8.04 -3.12
C GLU A 101 -14.52 7.67 -1.92
N ASN A 102 -14.38 8.43 -0.83
CA ASN A 102 -15.29 8.44 0.31
C ASN A 102 -15.95 9.82 0.41
N GLU A 103 -17.11 9.87 1.08
CA GLU A 103 -17.99 11.05 1.18
C GLU A 103 -17.30 12.31 1.73
N ALA A 104 -16.16 12.13 2.39
CA ALA A 104 -15.29 13.14 2.99
C ALA A 104 -14.42 13.93 1.97
N GLY A 105 -14.30 13.44 0.73
CA GLY A 105 -13.52 14.10 -0.33
C GLY A 105 -11.99 13.97 -0.18
N PRO A 106 -11.20 14.21 -1.24
CA PRO A 106 -9.80 13.77 -1.34
C PRO A 106 -8.89 14.21 -0.19
N ALA A 107 -9.07 15.44 0.31
CA ALA A 107 -8.22 16.00 1.36
C ALA A 107 -8.41 15.32 2.72
N GLU A 108 -9.64 14.94 3.06
CA GLU A 108 -9.96 14.23 4.30
C GLU A 108 -9.55 12.75 4.20
N ASN A 109 -9.49 12.20 2.98
CA ASN A 109 -9.05 10.82 2.73
C ASN A 109 -7.57 10.67 3.08
N TYR A 110 -6.74 11.63 2.65
CA TYR A 110 -5.32 11.69 3.02
C TYR A 110 -5.09 11.98 4.51
N ALA A 111 -6.00 12.71 5.17
CA ALA A 111 -5.93 12.98 6.61
C ALA A 111 -6.34 11.76 7.46
N THR A 112 -7.34 11.00 7.01
CA THR A 112 -7.78 9.74 7.65
C THR A 112 -6.73 8.65 7.47
N ALA A 113 -6.01 8.66 6.35
CA ALA A 113 -4.84 7.83 6.09
C ALA A 113 -3.60 8.16 6.97
N ARG A 114 -3.75 9.02 7.99
CA ARG A 114 -2.74 9.23 9.04
C ARG A 114 -3.07 8.48 10.33
N GLN A 115 -4.27 7.90 10.45
CA GLN A 115 -4.62 7.08 11.59
C GLN A 115 -3.92 5.71 11.46
N PRO A 116 -3.45 5.12 12.57
CA PRO A 116 -2.75 3.84 12.52
C PRO A 116 -3.68 2.75 11.98
N VAL A 117 -3.41 2.34 10.75
CA VAL A 117 -4.17 1.28 10.08
C VAL A 117 -3.98 -0.05 10.83
N SER A 118 -5.09 -0.75 11.09
CA SER A 118 -5.09 -2.03 11.80
C SER A 118 -4.16 -3.05 11.15
N ALA A 119 -3.55 -3.92 11.95
CA ALA A 119 -2.71 -5.04 11.49
C ALA A 119 -3.44 -5.95 10.48
N ASP A 120 -4.77 -5.99 10.53
CA ASP A 120 -5.59 -6.77 9.60
C ASP A 120 -5.49 -6.31 8.15
N HIS A 121 -5.04 -5.09 7.91
CA HIS A 121 -4.92 -4.46 6.58
C HIS A 121 -3.47 -4.38 6.09
N LEU A 122 -2.52 -5.02 6.80
CA LEU A 122 -1.13 -5.11 6.36
C LEU A 122 -1.05 -5.86 5.03
N LEU A 123 -0.57 -5.18 4.00
CA LEU A 123 -0.35 -5.72 2.66
C LEU A 123 1.04 -6.33 2.51
N PHE A 124 2.05 -5.72 3.15
CA PHE A 124 3.45 -6.10 3.04
C PHE A 124 4.31 -5.53 4.19
N ASP A 125 5.27 -6.32 4.69
CA ASP A 125 6.36 -5.88 5.59
C ASP A 125 7.71 -6.18 4.94
N SER A 126 8.61 -5.19 4.87
CA SER A 126 9.93 -5.36 4.25
C SER A 126 10.79 -6.44 4.93
N ASN A 127 10.50 -6.79 6.18
CA ASN A 127 11.14 -7.93 6.86
C ASN A 127 10.93 -9.26 6.13
N GLU A 128 9.90 -9.40 5.30
CA GLU A 128 9.63 -10.61 4.52
C GLU A 128 10.57 -10.79 3.31
N LEU A 129 11.32 -9.75 2.93
CA LEU A 129 12.32 -9.82 1.84
C LEU A 129 13.69 -10.28 2.35
N PHE A 130 14.01 -10.02 3.62
CA PHE A 130 15.25 -10.47 4.23
C PHE A 130 15.14 -11.95 4.60
N ASN A 131 15.79 -12.80 3.80
CA ASN A 131 16.01 -14.19 4.20
C ASN A 131 16.81 -14.18 5.51
N LYS A 132 16.22 -14.72 6.57
CA LYS A 132 16.81 -14.88 7.90
C LYS A 132 18.01 -15.82 7.82
N THR A 133 19.16 -15.31 7.41
CA THR A 133 20.46 -15.97 7.60
C THR A 133 21.48 -14.87 7.89
N ALA A 134 22.00 -14.91 9.12
CA ALA A 134 22.92 -13.97 9.73
C ALA A 134 22.32 -12.65 10.26
N GLY A 135 22.29 -12.57 11.60
CA GLY A 135 22.71 -11.36 12.30
C GLY A 135 21.63 -10.35 12.63
N THR A 136 21.28 -10.32 13.92
CA THR A 136 20.70 -9.17 14.63
C THR A 136 19.38 -8.62 14.07
N ALA A 137 18.30 -9.09 14.70
CA ALA A 137 17.12 -8.27 14.86
C ALA A 137 17.57 -6.87 15.31
N VAL A 138 17.43 -5.89 14.44
CA VAL A 138 17.47 -4.47 14.82
C VAL A 138 16.23 -4.24 15.67
N ASP A 139 16.42 -4.58 16.94
CA ASP A 139 15.75 -4.11 18.13
C ASP A 139 14.38 -3.44 17.94
N ALA A 140 13.35 -4.24 18.23
CA ALA A 140 12.05 -3.76 18.68
C ALA A 140 12.10 -3.09 20.09
N SER A 141 13.25 -2.57 20.51
CA SER A 141 13.51 -2.04 21.86
C SER A 141 13.93 -0.56 21.88
N ASN A 142 13.94 0.15 20.74
CA ASN A 142 14.13 1.61 20.68
C ASN A 142 13.02 2.28 19.86
N GLU A 143 11.77 2.23 20.34
CA GLU A 143 10.64 2.90 19.67
C GLU A 143 10.75 4.44 19.68
N ASP A 144 11.53 5.00 20.61
CA ASP A 144 11.59 6.45 20.87
C ASP A 144 12.51 7.22 19.90
N SER A 145 13.33 6.52 19.10
CA SER A 145 14.29 7.15 18.18
C SER A 145 14.20 6.57 16.78
N SER A 146 13.00 6.63 16.19
CA SER A 146 12.79 6.33 14.77
C SER A 146 12.03 7.45 14.08
N PHE A 147 12.54 7.90 12.93
CA PHE A 147 11.81 8.79 12.05
C PHE A 147 10.69 8.00 11.37
N LYS A 148 9.45 8.52 11.43
CA LYS A 148 8.27 7.90 10.85
C LYS A 148 7.70 8.84 9.79
N THR A 149 7.56 8.36 8.56
CA THR A 149 6.84 9.08 7.50
C THR A 149 5.77 8.17 6.91
N VAL A 150 4.61 8.74 6.58
CA VAL A 150 3.49 8.02 5.96
C VAL A 150 3.17 8.69 4.63
N LEU A 151 3.24 7.92 3.55
CA LEU A 151 2.89 8.39 2.20
C LEU A 151 1.63 7.66 1.71
N PRO A 152 0.52 8.38 1.51
CA PRO A 152 -0.66 7.80 0.89
C PRO A 152 -0.50 7.79 -0.65
N ILE A 153 -0.91 6.70 -1.27
CA ILE A 153 -0.96 6.54 -2.73
C ILE A 153 -2.31 5.97 -3.14
N GLU A 154 -2.84 6.41 -4.28
CA GLU A 154 -4.05 5.81 -4.86
C GLU A 154 -3.68 4.67 -5.81
N VAL A 155 -4.23 3.48 -5.56
CA VAL A 155 -4.05 2.28 -6.39
C VAL A 155 -5.41 1.64 -6.64
N ALA A 156 -5.83 1.59 -7.90
CA ALA A 156 -7.07 0.95 -8.35
C ALA A 156 -8.32 1.40 -7.55
N GLY A 157 -8.46 2.72 -7.34
CA GLY A 157 -9.59 3.33 -6.61
C GLY A 157 -9.54 3.12 -5.10
N ARG A 158 -8.37 2.79 -4.54
CA ARG A 158 -8.13 2.59 -3.10
C ARG A 158 -6.92 3.37 -2.63
N ILE A 159 -6.92 3.79 -1.37
CA ILE A 159 -5.77 4.42 -0.74
C ILE A 159 -4.92 3.35 -0.08
N TRP A 160 -3.63 3.32 -0.41
CA TRP A 160 -2.63 2.56 0.30
C TRP A 160 -1.68 3.50 1.02
N GLU A 161 -1.28 3.13 2.22
CA GLU A 161 -0.32 3.87 3.01
C GLU A 161 1.01 3.13 3.07
N ILE A 162 2.08 3.83 2.69
CA ILE A 162 3.45 3.35 2.88
C ILE A 162 3.99 4.01 4.14
N HIS A 163 4.26 3.19 5.15
CA HIS A 163 4.85 3.58 6.42
C HIS A 163 6.35 3.32 6.36
N PHE A 164 7.13 4.39 6.39
CA PHE A 164 8.58 4.35 6.42
C PHE A 164 9.05 4.53 7.86
N ARG A 165 9.98 3.67 8.30
CA ARG A 165 10.66 3.80 9.58
C ARG A 165 12.16 3.72 9.39
N THR A 166 12.87 4.74 9.83
CA THR A 166 14.34 4.78 9.82
C THR A 166 14.85 4.97 11.24
N PRO A 167 15.77 4.12 11.74
CA PRO A 167 16.40 4.33 13.03
C PRO A 167 17.16 5.67 13.04
N THR A 168 16.97 6.51 14.06
CA THR A 168 17.64 7.82 14.16
C THR A 168 19.16 7.69 14.16
N LYS A 169 19.70 6.55 14.65
CA LYS A 169 21.13 6.23 14.63
C LYS A 169 21.72 6.01 13.23
N ALA A 170 20.88 5.80 12.21
CA ALA A 170 21.32 5.68 10.82
C ALA A 170 21.42 7.06 10.11
N ILE A 171 20.83 8.11 10.70
CA ILE A 171 20.82 9.47 10.14
C ILE A 171 21.78 10.38 10.92
N ILE A 172 21.86 10.22 12.25
CA ILE A 172 22.78 11.00 13.09
C ILE A 172 24.07 10.19 13.26
N ASP A 173 25.08 10.56 12.49
CA ASP A 173 26.39 9.94 12.56
C ASP A 173 27.17 10.45 13.79
N ARG A 174 28.20 9.69 14.22
CA ARG A 174 29.00 9.98 15.43
C ARG A 174 29.67 11.36 15.41
N THR A 175 29.76 11.98 14.23
CA THR A 175 30.29 13.32 13.98
C THR A 175 29.40 14.43 14.53
N ASP A 176 28.11 14.22 14.78
CA ASP A 176 27.23 15.26 15.32
C ASP A 176 27.34 15.39 16.85
N LEU A 177 27.65 14.27 17.51
CA LEU A 177 28.17 14.26 18.89
C LEU A 177 29.58 14.85 18.99
N MET A 178 30.25 14.92 17.84
CA MET A 178 31.53 15.57 17.50
C MET A 178 31.67 17.09 17.76
N LEU A 179 30.59 17.78 17.43
CA LEU A 179 30.57 19.21 17.14
C LEU A 179 30.56 20.09 18.40
N PRO A 180 29.84 19.75 19.49
CA PRO A 180 29.83 20.58 20.69
C PRO A 180 31.19 20.69 21.37
N TRP A 181 32.03 19.64 21.32
CA TRP A 181 33.33 19.64 21.99
C TRP A 181 34.45 20.17 21.10
N LEU A 182 34.39 20.01 19.77
CA LEU A 182 35.31 20.69 18.85
C LEU A 182 35.08 22.21 18.80
N THR A 183 33.83 22.68 18.93
CA THR A 183 33.54 24.12 19.08
C THR A 183 34.00 24.67 20.43
N LEU A 184 33.91 23.88 21.51
CA LEU A 184 34.45 24.25 22.82
C LEU A 184 35.99 24.29 22.83
N ALA A 185 36.66 23.35 22.15
CA ALA A 185 38.13 23.28 22.09
C ALA A 185 38.75 24.27 21.09
N GLY A 186 38.03 24.63 20.02
CA GLY A 186 38.46 25.63 19.03
C GLY A 186 38.10 27.08 19.40
N GLY A 187 37.44 27.29 20.55
CA GLY A 187 36.99 28.59 21.04
C GLY A 187 37.85 29.21 22.15
N LEU A 188 39.07 28.68 22.40
CA LEU A 188 40.03 29.23 23.36
C LEU A 188 41.27 29.79 22.67
#